data_AF-A0A1Q3JWV2-F1
#
_entry.id   AF-A0A1Q3JWV2-F1
#
_cell.length_a   1.000
_cell.length_b   1.000
_cell.length_c   1.000
_cell.angle_alpha   90.00
_cell.angle_beta   90.00
_cell.angle_gamma   90.00
#
_symmetry.space_group_name_H-M   'P 1'
#
loop_
_entity.id
_entity.type
_entity.pdbx_description
1 polymer ?
#
loop_
_entity_poly.entity_id
_entity_poly.type
_entity_poly.pdbx_seq_one_letter_code
_entity_poly.pdbx_strand_id
1 'polypeptide(L)'
;LERALAMFMLDIHTGEFGYTECQVPLLVRDQAMYGTAQLPKFEEDLFQTTGENRFWLIPTAEVSLTNLAREQIIDEAALPLRYTAWSPCFRSEAGAAGRDTRGMIRQHQFSKVELVSITTPDKSLAEHERMTNCAETILKRLGLPHRTIVLCSGDMGFSAQKTYDIEVWLPGQDAYREISSCSVCGDFQARRMGARFRPAGGKGTEFVHTLNGSGLAVGRTLIAILENYQQVDGSVLIPEPLRPYMGGLERISKP
;
A
#
# COMPACT_ATOMS: atom_id res chain seq x y z
N LEU A 1 7.46 16.54 8.20
CA LEU A 1 6.07 16.05 8.11
C LEU A 1 6.00 14.70 7.39
N GLU A 2 6.51 14.53 6.16
CA GLU A 2 6.47 13.24 5.45
C GLU A 2 6.99 12.05 6.28
N ARG A 3 8.20 12.17 6.85
CA ARG A 3 8.75 11.16 7.78
C ARG A 3 7.85 10.90 8.98
N ALA A 4 7.22 11.93 9.55
CA ALA A 4 6.31 11.80 10.70
C ALA A 4 5.05 11.01 10.34
N LEU A 5 4.49 11.23 9.15
CA LEU A 5 3.37 10.46 8.64
C LEU A 5 3.73 8.97 8.49
N ALA A 6 4.88 8.67 7.89
CA ALA A 6 5.31 7.29 7.70
C ALA A 6 5.55 6.55 9.02
N MET A 7 6.24 7.19 9.99
CA MET A 7 6.45 6.61 11.33
C MET A 7 5.13 6.41 12.06
N PHE A 8 4.23 7.39 12.02
CA PHE A 8 2.89 7.29 12.61
C PHE A 8 2.08 6.11 12.05
N MET A 9 2.13 5.92 10.73
CA MET A 9 1.47 4.80 10.07
C MET A 9 2.07 3.47 10.50
N LEU A 10 3.40 3.33 10.49
CA LEU A 10 4.09 2.11 10.91
C LEU A 10 3.79 1.75 12.37
N ASP A 11 3.87 2.71 13.30
CA ASP A 11 3.63 2.49 14.72
C ASP A 11 2.20 1.99 14.98
N ILE A 12 1.21 2.52 14.26
CA ILE A 12 -0.17 2.04 14.36
C ILE A 12 -0.31 0.62 13.81
N HIS A 13 0.23 0.36 12.61
CA HIS A 13 0.05 -0.95 11.97
C HIS A 13 0.76 -2.06 12.73
N THR A 14 1.94 -1.77 13.29
CA THR A 14 2.72 -2.73 14.07
C THR A 14 2.20 -2.87 15.49
N GLY A 15 1.89 -1.76 16.17
CA GLY A 15 1.48 -1.74 17.57
C GLY A 15 0.04 -2.21 17.81
N GLU A 16 -0.88 -1.93 16.88
CA GLU A 16 -2.31 -2.17 17.10
C GLU A 16 -2.93 -3.19 16.13
N PHE A 17 -2.42 -3.26 14.89
CA PHE A 17 -3.00 -4.11 13.85
C PHE A 17 -2.24 -5.41 13.58
N GLY A 18 -1.18 -5.68 14.36
CA GLY A 18 -0.44 -6.93 14.36
C GLY A 18 0.34 -7.19 13.06
N TYR A 19 0.74 -6.13 12.36
CA TYR A 19 1.66 -6.25 11.23
C TYR A 19 3.10 -6.38 11.72
N THR A 20 3.86 -7.24 11.05
CA THR A 20 5.31 -7.32 11.23
C THR A 20 5.98 -6.32 10.31
N GLU A 21 6.79 -5.41 10.86
CA GLU A 21 7.56 -4.46 10.06
C GLU A 21 8.68 -5.16 9.31
N CYS A 22 8.88 -4.78 8.04
CA CYS A 22 9.91 -5.32 7.17
C CYS A 22 10.65 -4.21 6.45
N GLN A 23 11.99 -4.32 6.42
CA GLN A 23 12.83 -3.58 5.49
C GLN A 23 13.05 -4.48 4.26
N VAL A 24 12.58 -4.02 3.09
CA VAL A 24 12.55 -4.83 1.87
C VAL A 24 13.51 -4.33 0.80
N PRO A 25 14.02 -5.22 -0.08
CA PRO A 25 14.76 -4.80 -1.27
C PRO A 25 13.89 -3.92 -2.18
N LEU A 26 14.50 -2.85 -2.70
CA LEU A 26 13.86 -1.97 -3.70
C LEU A 26 14.12 -2.43 -5.13
N LEU A 27 15.11 -3.29 -5.33
CA LEU A 27 15.45 -3.93 -6.60
C LEU A 27 15.12 -5.41 -6.50
N VAL A 28 14.29 -5.89 -7.44
CA VAL A 28 13.85 -7.28 -7.47
C VAL A 28 14.08 -7.90 -8.85
N ARG A 29 14.15 -9.23 -8.88
CA ARG A 29 14.27 -10.00 -10.13
C ARG A 29 12.91 -10.21 -10.80
N ASP A 30 12.95 -10.63 -12.06
CA ASP A 30 11.76 -10.95 -12.87
C ASP A 30 10.77 -11.84 -12.13
N GLN A 31 11.25 -12.88 -11.42
CA GLN A 31 10.38 -13.82 -10.71
C GLN A 31 9.45 -13.10 -9.73
N ALA A 32 9.97 -12.13 -8.98
CA ALA A 32 9.16 -11.36 -8.03
C ALA A 32 8.04 -10.59 -8.75
N MET A 33 8.39 -9.88 -9.82
CA MET A 33 7.44 -9.12 -10.64
C MET A 33 6.40 -10.02 -11.33
N TYR A 34 6.79 -11.22 -11.77
CA TYR A 34 5.85 -12.20 -12.32
C TYR A 34 4.87 -12.73 -11.26
N GLY A 35 5.35 -12.93 -10.02
CA GLY A 35 4.54 -13.42 -8.90
C GLY A 35 3.38 -12.51 -8.56
N THR A 36 3.67 -11.22 -8.44
CA THR A 36 2.70 -10.17 -8.08
C THR A 36 2.02 -9.52 -9.29
N ALA A 37 2.22 -10.11 -10.47
CA ALA A 37 1.51 -9.81 -11.72
C ALA A 37 1.82 -8.46 -12.38
N GLN A 38 2.96 -7.86 -12.07
CA GLN A 38 3.49 -6.72 -12.83
C GLN A 38 3.98 -7.21 -14.21
N LEU A 39 4.68 -8.34 -14.25
CA LEU A 39 5.06 -8.98 -15.53
C LEU A 39 4.07 -10.08 -15.96
N PRO A 40 3.84 -10.25 -17.28
CA PRO A 40 4.46 -9.50 -18.39
C PRO A 40 3.66 -8.26 -18.82
N LYS A 41 2.46 -8.04 -18.29
CA LYS A 41 1.49 -7.09 -18.84
C LYS A 41 1.87 -5.62 -18.65
N PHE A 42 2.48 -5.28 -17.52
CA PHE A 42 2.74 -3.90 -17.10
C PHE A 42 4.23 -3.55 -17.16
N GLU A 43 4.98 -4.15 -18.07
CA GLU A 43 6.41 -3.92 -18.22
C GLU A 43 6.75 -2.43 -18.45
N GLU A 44 5.92 -1.74 -19.24
CA GLU A 44 6.07 -0.31 -19.56
C GLU A 44 5.86 0.62 -18.35
N ASP A 45 5.17 0.14 -17.30
CA ASP A 45 4.91 0.91 -16.08
C ASP A 45 6.09 0.89 -15.08
N LEU A 46 7.14 0.12 -15.38
CA LEU A 46 8.25 -0.18 -14.46
C LEU A 46 9.56 0.47 -14.88
N PHE A 47 10.43 0.72 -13.91
CA PHE A 47 11.82 1.06 -14.17
C PHE A 47 12.71 -0.19 -14.09
N GLN A 48 13.47 -0.42 -15.16
CA GLN A 48 14.43 -1.52 -15.28
C GLN A 48 15.86 -0.99 -15.16
N THR A 49 16.73 -1.71 -14.46
CA THR A 49 18.17 -1.40 -14.45
C THR A 49 18.86 -1.88 -15.71
N THR A 50 19.89 -1.18 -16.16
CA THR A 50 20.64 -1.48 -17.40
C THR A 50 21.93 -2.27 -17.19
N GLY A 51 22.20 -2.76 -15.97
CA GLY A 51 23.41 -3.52 -15.65
C GLY A 51 23.40 -4.96 -16.17
N GLU A 52 24.50 -5.70 -15.96
CA GLU A 52 24.64 -7.11 -16.36
C GLU A 52 23.51 -8.01 -15.83
N ASN A 53 23.07 -7.72 -14.59
CA ASN A 53 21.92 -8.36 -13.98
C ASN A 53 20.67 -7.50 -14.18
N ARG A 54 19.62 -8.12 -14.75
CA ARG A 54 18.30 -7.49 -14.89
C ARG A 54 17.61 -7.41 -13.52
N PHE A 55 17.40 -6.19 -13.05
CA PHE A 55 16.57 -5.89 -11.89
C PHE A 55 15.51 -4.85 -12.23
N TRP A 56 14.48 -4.82 -11.40
CA TRP A 56 13.38 -3.86 -11.47
C TRP A 56 13.28 -3.09 -10.17
N LEU A 57 13.09 -1.78 -10.27
CA LEU A 57 12.66 -0.99 -9.12
C LEU A 57 11.21 -1.33 -8.80
N ILE A 58 10.89 -1.50 -7.52
CA ILE A 58 9.54 -1.87 -7.09
C ILE A 58 8.54 -0.71 -7.28
N PRO A 59 7.36 -0.94 -7.90
CA PRO A 59 6.28 0.04 -7.97
C PRO A 59 5.46 0.13 -6.67
N THR A 60 5.69 -0.82 -5.76
CA THR A 60 5.08 -0.94 -4.43
C THR A 60 5.83 -1.99 -3.61
N ALA A 61 5.90 -1.83 -2.28
CA ALA A 61 6.44 -2.86 -1.37
C ALA A 61 5.66 -4.18 -1.42
N GLU A 62 4.42 -4.20 -1.93
CA GLU A 62 3.64 -5.42 -2.21
C GLU A 62 4.49 -6.44 -2.98
N VAL A 63 5.26 -6.00 -3.98
CA VAL A 63 6.08 -6.89 -4.80
C VAL A 63 7.04 -7.69 -3.92
N SER A 64 7.77 -7.01 -3.05
CA SER A 64 8.76 -7.67 -2.19
C SER A 64 8.10 -8.46 -1.06
N LEU A 65 7.07 -7.88 -0.41
CA LEU A 65 6.41 -8.47 0.76
C LEU A 65 5.61 -9.74 0.42
N THR A 66 4.79 -9.71 -0.65
CA THR A 66 3.98 -10.88 -1.03
C THR A 66 4.87 -12.03 -1.48
N ASN A 67 6.01 -11.73 -2.12
CA ASN A 67 7.00 -12.73 -2.53
C ASN A 67 7.76 -13.37 -1.35
N LEU A 68 7.63 -12.91 -0.11
CA LEU A 68 8.11 -13.65 1.06
C LEU A 68 7.44 -15.03 1.18
N ALA A 69 6.23 -15.18 0.63
CA ALA A 69 5.51 -16.45 0.56
C ALA A 69 5.94 -17.37 -0.59
N ARG A 70 6.79 -16.89 -1.51
CA ARG A 70 7.14 -17.62 -2.74
C ARG A 70 7.74 -18.97 -2.40
N GLU A 71 7.21 -19.99 -3.08
CA GLU A 71 7.67 -21.38 -2.99
C GLU A 71 7.63 -21.96 -1.56
N GLN A 72 6.91 -21.31 -0.64
CA GLN A 72 6.73 -21.77 0.73
C GLN A 72 5.54 -22.73 0.85
N ILE A 73 5.63 -23.66 1.79
CA ILE A 73 4.51 -24.41 2.34
C ILE A 73 4.34 -23.98 3.79
N ILE A 74 3.39 -23.09 4.04
CA ILE A 74 3.14 -22.45 5.34
C ILE A 74 2.27 -23.38 6.20
N ASP A 75 2.57 -23.48 7.50
CA ASP A 75 1.68 -24.15 8.45
C ASP A 75 0.40 -23.32 8.63
N GLU A 76 -0.77 -23.94 8.58
CA GLU A 76 -2.05 -23.24 8.77
C GLU A 76 -2.09 -22.47 10.10
N ALA A 77 -1.47 -22.98 11.16
CA ALA A 77 -1.43 -22.33 12.46
C ALA A 77 -0.65 -21.00 12.47
N ALA A 78 0.22 -20.77 11.48
CA ALA A 78 0.94 -19.52 11.31
C ALA A 78 0.14 -18.45 10.56
N LEU A 79 -1.00 -18.80 9.95
CA LEU A 79 -1.83 -17.88 9.17
C LEU A 79 -2.89 -17.19 10.06
N PRO A 80 -3.16 -15.88 9.85
CA PRO A 80 -2.62 -15.05 8.78
C PRO A 80 -1.23 -14.47 9.08
N LEU A 81 -0.37 -14.43 8.06
CA LEU A 81 0.87 -13.64 8.10
C LEU A 81 0.55 -12.22 7.66
N ARG A 82 1.05 -11.22 8.39
CA ARG A 82 0.78 -9.80 8.15
C ARG A 82 2.09 -9.03 8.14
N TYR A 83 2.38 -8.35 7.04
CA TYR A 83 3.61 -7.57 6.87
C TYR A 83 3.31 -6.13 6.50
N THR A 84 4.14 -5.21 7.01
CA THR A 84 4.12 -3.81 6.60
C THR A 84 5.52 -3.31 6.29
N ALA A 85 5.63 -2.37 5.36
CA ALA A 85 6.89 -1.73 5.03
C ALA A 85 6.65 -0.29 4.58
N TRP A 86 7.49 0.62 5.04
CA TRP A 86 7.64 1.94 4.43
C TRP A 86 8.74 1.89 3.37
N SER A 87 8.39 2.11 2.10
CA SER A 87 9.37 2.13 1.02
C SER A 87 9.12 3.28 0.03
N PRO A 88 10.17 3.75 -0.68
CA PRO A 88 9.97 4.40 -1.95
C PRO A 88 9.36 3.41 -2.95
N CYS A 89 8.56 3.95 -3.86
CA CYS A 89 7.84 3.26 -4.92
C CYS A 89 8.14 3.98 -6.24
N PHE A 90 8.39 3.21 -7.30
CA PHE A 90 8.85 3.74 -8.59
C PHE A 90 7.91 3.33 -9.73
N ARG A 91 7.34 4.32 -10.43
CA ARG A 91 6.42 4.10 -11.57
C ARG A 91 6.79 4.98 -12.74
N SER A 92 6.83 4.42 -13.95
CA SER A 92 7.14 5.19 -15.15
C SER A 92 6.06 6.21 -15.50
N GLU A 93 4.82 6.00 -15.03
CA GLU A 93 3.64 6.81 -15.35
C GLU A 93 3.41 6.93 -16.87
N ALA A 94 3.73 5.85 -17.60
CA ALA A 94 3.51 5.74 -19.04
C ALA A 94 2.03 6.01 -19.38
N GLY A 95 1.79 6.82 -20.42
CA GLY A 95 0.43 7.18 -20.85
C GLY A 95 -0.28 8.24 -20.01
N ALA A 96 0.33 8.79 -18.94
CA ALA A 96 -0.26 9.83 -18.10
C ALA A 96 0.12 11.27 -18.51
N ALA A 97 0.68 11.48 -19.71
CA ALA A 97 1.14 12.78 -20.18
C ALA A 97 0.03 13.85 -20.07
N GLY A 98 0.29 14.92 -19.32
CA GLY A 98 -0.64 16.04 -19.13
C GLY A 98 -1.69 15.85 -18.04
N ARG A 99 -1.79 14.69 -17.39
CA ARG A 99 -2.70 14.44 -16.25
C ARG A 99 -1.96 14.59 -14.92
N ASP A 100 -2.49 15.40 -14.01
CA ASP A 100 -1.95 15.62 -12.66
C ASP A 100 -0.45 15.99 -12.60
N THR A 101 0.05 16.68 -13.63
CA THR A 101 1.47 17.02 -13.79
C THR A 101 1.98 18.07 -12.80
N ARG A 102 1.08 18.82 -12.15
CA ARG A 102 1.42 19.85 -11.16
C ARG A 102 1.27 19.29 -9.75
N GLY A 103 2.34 19.39 -8.96
CA GLY A 103 2.34 19.04 -7.54
C GLY A 103 2.88 17.62 -7.27
N MET A 104 2.35 16.97 -6.24
CA MET A 104 2.87 15.68 -5.72
C MET A 104 1.86 14.51 -5.85
N ILE A 105 0.76 14.70 -6.59
CA ILE A 105 -0.27 13.65 -6.75
C ILE A 105 0.24 12.47 -7.58
N ARG A 106 0.98 12.78 -8.66
CA ARG A 106 1.56 11.80 -9.60
C ARG A 106 3.04 12.08 -9.77
N GLN A 107 3.88 11.16 -9.32
CA GLN A 107 5.34 11.28 -9.34
C GLN A 107 5.96 9.95 -9.74
N HIS A 108 7.13 9.99 -10.37
CA HIS A 108 7.88 8.76 -10.68
C HIS A 108 8.40 8.05 -9.44
N GLN A 109 8.66 8.82 -8.37
CA GLN A 109 9.03 8.29 -7.07
C GLN A 109 8.10 8.89 -6.01
N PHE A 110 7.53 8.03 -5.18
CA PHE A 110 6.74 8.42 -4.02
C PHE A 110 6.92 7.42 -2.88
N SER A 111 6.66 7.84 -1.64
CA SER A 111 6.73 6.97 -0.46
C SER A 111 5.37 6.36 -0.14
N LYS A 112 5.34 5.09 0.28
CA LYS A 112 4.12 4.40 0.73
C LYS A 112 4.41 3.51 1.93
N VAL A 113 3.47 3.46 2.88
CA VAL A 113 3.40 2.39 3.88
C VAL A 113 2.44 1.33 3.35
N GLU A 114 2.96 0.16 3.05
CA GLU A 114 2.19 -0.95 2.49
C GLU A 114 1.74 -1.92 3.56
N LEU A 115 0.56 -2.52 3.37
CA LEU A 115 0.03 -3.63 4.14
C LEU A 115 -0.09 -4.84 3.22
N VAL A 116 0.44 -5.98 3.64
CA VAL A 116 0.26 -7.28 2.96
C VAL A 116 -0.21 -8.32 3.96
N SER A 117 -1.20 -9.10 3.56
CA SER A 117 -1.66 -10.25 4.32
C SER A 117 -1.65 -11.52 3.46
N ILE A 118 -1.21 -12.62 4.06
CA ILE A 118 -1.31 -13.97 3.49
C ILE A 118 -2.21 -14.77 4.41
N THR A 119 -3.27 -15.35 3.85
CA THR A 119 -4.33 -15.99 4.63
C THR A 119 -4.69 -17.36 4.07
N THR A 120 -5.45 -18.13 4.86
CA THR A 120 -6.26 -19.22 4.30
C THR A 120 -7.39 -18.64 3.44
N PRO A 121 -7.94 -19.41 2.46
CA PRO A 121 -9.00 -18.95 1.59
C PRO A 121 -10.28 -18.50 2.32
N ASP A 122 -10.68 -19.22 3.37
CA ASP A 122 -11.89 -18.95 4.16
C ASP A 122 -11.82 -17.63 4.95
N LYS A 123 -10.62 -17.18 5.31
CA LYS A 123 -10.39 -15.96 6.09
C LYS A 123 -10.15 -14.71 5.23
N SER A 124 -9.95 -14.85 3.91
CA SER A 124 -9.45 -13.74 3.09
C SER A 124 -10.42 -12.57 3.02
N LEU A 125 -11.73 -12.82 2.91
CA LEU A 125 -12.71 -11.72 2.82
C LEU A 125 -12.81 -10.95 4.14
N ALA A 126 -12.78 -11.64 5.29
CA ALA A 126 -12.75 -10.99 6.58
C ALA A 126 -11.46 -10.18 6.79
N GLU A 127 -10.33 -10.69 6.32
CA GLU A 127 -9.05 -9.97 6.34
C GLU A 127 -9.07 -8.73 5.42
N HIS A 128 -9.78 -8.78 4.28
CA HIS A 128 -9.94 -7.64 3.37
C HIS A 128 -10.68 -6.48 4.03
N GLU A 129 -11.79 -6.76 4.71
CA GLU A 129 -12.53 -5.75 5.49
C GLU A 129 -11.66 -5.19 6.62
N ARG A 130 -10.93 -6.06 7.34
CA ARG A 130 -10.01 -5.64 8.40
C ARG A 130 -8.90 -4.73 7.88
N MET A 131 -8.24 -5.10 6.77
CA MET A 131 -7.18 -4.34 6.14
C MET A 131 -7.66 -2.95 5.68
N THR A 132 -8.84 -2.90 5.07
CA THR A 132 -9.47 -1.64 4.66
C THR A 132 -9.70 -0.72 5.88
N ASN A 133 -10.22 -1.27 6.98
CA ASN A 133 -10.36 -0.52 8.23
C ASN A 133 -9.02 -0.07 8.85
N CYS A 134 -7.92 -0.82 8.66
CA CYS A 134 -6.59 -0.39 9.10
C CYS A 134 -6.18 0.90 8.36
N ALA A 135 -6.39 0.95 7.05
CA ALA A 135 -6.11 2.14 6.24
C ALA A 135 -7.04 3.32 6.60
N GLU A 136 -8.34 3.09 6.77
CA GLU A 136 -9.28 4.13 7.21
C GLU A 136 -8.95 4.68 8.60
N THR A 137 -8.43 3.84 9.51
CA THR A 137 -8.09 4.26 10.87
C THR A 137 -7.02 5.36 10.86
N ILE A 138 -6.06 5.29 9.94
CA ILE A 138 -5.06 6.36 9.75
C ILE A 138 -5.76 7.68 9.40
N LEU A 139 -6.68 7.69 8.43
CA LEU A 139 -7.42 8.89 8.03
C LEU A 139 -8.30 9.43 9.16
N LYS A 140 -9.02 8.54 9.87
CA LYS A 140 -9.86 8.89 11.02
C LYS A 140 -9.04 9.58 12.12
N ARG A 141 -7.87 9.04 12.47
CA ARG A 141 -6.98 9.66 13.47
C ARG A 141 -6.41 10.98 13.00
N LEU A 142 -6.07 11.09 11.72
CA LEU A 142 -5.60 12.34 11.13
C LEU A 142 -6.73 13.35 10.88
N GLY A 143 -7.99 13.05 11.24
CA GLY A 143 -9.12 13.94 11.05
C GLY A 143 -9.39 14.30 9.58
N LEU A 144 -9.02 13.41 8.65
CA LEU A 144 -9.16 13.65 7.21
C LEU A 144 -10.50 13.11 6.69
N PRO A 145 -11.38 13.96 6.12
CA PRO A 145 -12.61 13.50 5.49
C PRO A 145 -12.32 12.55 4.33
N HIS A 146 -12.99 11.41 4.30
CA HIS A 146 -12.77 10.38 3.29
C HIS A 146 -14.06 9.61 3.00
N ARG A 147 -14.05 8.89 1.87
CA ARG A 147 -15.07 7.92 1.48
C ARG A 147 -14.40 6.65 0.98
N THR A 148 -15.12 5.54 1.09
CA THR A 148 -14.66 4.22 0.63
C THR A 148 -15.60 3.71 -0.45
N ILE A 149 -15.04 3.34 -1.59
CA ILE A 149 -15.76 2.93 -2.80
C ILE A 149 -15.36 1.51 -3.16
N VAL A 150 -16.34 0.68 -3.52
CA VAL A 150 -16.06 -0.63 -4.13
C VAL A 150 -15.88 -0.42 -5.62
N LEU A 151 -14.74 -0.85 -6.17
CA LEU A 151 -14.49 -0.70 -7.60
C LEU A 151 -15.42 -1.61 -8.43
N CYS A 152 -15.87 -1.10 -9.56
CA CYS A 152 -16.61 -1.90 -10.54
C CYS A 152 -15.64 -2.79 -11.32
N SER A 153 -16.16 -3.83 -11.98
CA SER A 153 -15.31 -4.81 -12.66
C SER A 153 -14.38 -4.23 -13.74
N GLY A 154 -14.76 -3.11 -14.35
CA GLY A 154 -13.97 -2.45 -15.40
C GLY A 154 -12.79 -1.62 -14.88
N ASP A 155 -12.76 -1.33 -13.57
CA ASP A 155 -11.76 -0.45 -12.95
C ASP A 155 -10.86 -1.19 -11.94
N MET A 156 -11.08 -2.50 -11.75
CA MET A 156 -10.25 -3.31 -10.85
C MET A 156 -8.87 -3.61 -11.46
N GLY A 157 -7.86 -3.66 -10.58
CA GLY A 157 -6.52 -4.11 -10.92
C GLY A 157 -6.50 -5.58 -11.39
N PHE A 158 -5.53 -5.91 -12.24
CA PHE A 158 -5.46 -7.20 -12.93
C PHE A 158 -5.38 -8.44 -12.01
N SER A 159 -4.79 -8.30 -10.83
CA SER A 159 -4.67 -9.39 -9.85
C SER A 159 -5.83 -9.46 -8.85
N ALA A 160 -6.72 -8.45 -8.81
CA ALA A 160 -7.71 -8.31 -7.76
C ALA A 160 -9.01 -9.09 -8.09
N GLN A 161 -9.57 -9.75 -7.08
CA GLN A 161 -10.93 -10.30 -7.11
C GLN A 161 -11.96 -9.27 -6.61
N LYS A 162 -11.54 -8.39 -5.68
CA LYS A 162 -12.32 -7.26 -5.16
C LYS A 162 -11.37 -6.21 -4.62
N THR A 163 -11.70 -4.94 -4.88
CA THR A 163 -10.92 -3.78 -4.43
C THR A 163 -11.82 -2.74 -3.77
N TYR A 164 -11.35 -2.19 -2.67
CA TYR A 164 -11.86 -0.95 -2.09
C TYR A 164 -10.85 0.16 -2.32
N ASP A 165 -11.30 1.26 -2.91
CA ASP A 165 -10.53 2.50 -2.95
C ASP A 165 -11.04 3.43 -1.86
N ILE A 166 -10.09 3.96 -1.08
CA ILE A 166 -10.35 5.00 -0.09
C ILE A 166 -9.89 6.31 -0.71
N GLU A 167 -10.80 7.26 -0.78
CA GLU A 167 -10.54 8.57 -1.35
C GLU A 167 -10.62 9.65 -0.27
N VAL A 168 -9.64 10.53 -0.22
CA VAL A 168 -9.56 11.65 0.72
C VAL A 168 -10.03 12.94 0.07
N TRP A 169 -10.71 13.80 0.83
CA TRP A 169 -11.13 15.11 0.38
C TRP A 169 -9.93 16.06 0.21
N LEU A 170 -9.82 16.69 -0.95
CA LEU A 170 -8.82 17.72 -1.25
C LEU A 170 -9.52 19.05 -1.54
N PRO A 171 -9.59 19.98 -0.56
CA PRO A 171 -10.27 21.27 -0.71
C PRO A 171 -9.81 22.11 -1.91
N GLY A 172 -8.52 22.08 -2.24
CA GLY A 172 -7.96 22.83 -3.37
C GLY A 172 -8.38 22.29 -4.73
N GLN A 173 -8.86 21.04 -4.78
CA GLN A 173 -9.35 20.38 -5.99
C GLN A 173 -10.87 20.22 -6.03
N ASP A 174 -11.57 20.58 -4.96
CA ASP A 174 -13.02 20.38 -4.78
C ASP A 174 -13.46 18.94 -5.13
N ALA A 175 -12.65 17.95 -4.70
CA ALA A 175 -12.84 16.56 -5.06
C ALA A 175 -12.27 15.58 -4.03
N TYR A 176 -12.84 14.38 -4.02
CA TYR A 176 -12.22 13.20 -3.43
C TYR A 176 -11.17 12.62 -4.39
N ARG A 177 -10.00 12.28 -3.86
CA ARG A 177 -8.91 11.62 -4.61
C ARG A 177 -8.44 10.37 -3.89
N GLU A 178 -8.19 9.31 -4.64
CA GLU A 178 -7.65 8.04 -4.13
C GLU A 178 -6.39 8.29 -3.27
N ILE A 179 -6.39 7.75 -2.05
CA ILE A 179 -5.23 7.76 -1.13
C ILE A 179 -4.80 6.35 -0.72
N SER A 180 -5.70 5.38 -0.88
CA SER A 180 -5.43 3.96 -0.70
C SER A 180 -6.29 3.13 -1.64
N SER A 181 -5.72 1.99 -2.05
CA SER A 181 -6.41 0.90 -2.70
C SER A 181 -6.11 -0.38 -1.92
N CYS A 182 -7.15 -1.10 -1.51
CA CYS A 182 -7.08 -2.33 -0.72
C CYS A 182 -7.73 -3.47 -1.50
N SER A 183 -6.98 -4.52 -1.81
CA SER A 183 -7.39 -5.61 -2.69
C SER A 183 -7.24 -6.97 -2.05
N VAL A 184 -8.21 -7.85 -2.32
CA VAL A 184 -8.06 -9.30 -2.16
C VAL A 184 -7.80 -9.92 -3.54
N CYS A 185 -6.67 -10.61 -3.69
CA CYS A 185 -6.25 -11.23 -4.94
C CYS A 185 -6.62 -12.72 -5.03
N GLY A 186 -7.22 -13.27 -3.97
CA GLY A 186 -7.43 -14.70 -3.83
C GLY A 186 -6.13 -15.47 -4.02
N ASP A 187 -6.20 -16.60 -4.73
CA ASP A 187 -5.05 -17.45 -5.04
C ASP A 187 -4.26 -17.03 -6.29
N PHE A 188 -4.59 -15.90 -6.94
CA PHE A 188 -4.01 -15.52 -8.22
C PHE A 188 -2.48 -15.35 -8.15
N GLN A 189 -2.00 -14.55 -7.20
CA GLN A 189 -0.57 -14.36 -6.98
C GLN A 189 0.06 -15.62 -6.36
N ALA A 190 -0.64 -16.31 -5.45
CA ALA A 190 -0.16 -17.54 -4.82
C ALA A 190 0.16 -18.65 -5.84
N ARG A 191 -0.67 -18.81 -6.88
CA ARG A 191 -0.42 -19.75 -7.99
C ARG A 191 0.84 -19.40 -8.78
N ARG A 192 1.07 -18.13 -9.07
CA ARG A 192 2.27 -17.64 -9.77
C ARG A 192 3.54 -17.78 -8.94
N MET A 193 3.40 -17.72 -7.62
CA MET A 193 4.51 -17.83 -6.67
C MET A 193 4.75 -19.26 -6.16
N GLY A 194 3.86 -20.21 -6.44
CA GLY A 194 3.90 -21.52 -5.78
C GLY A 194 3.72 -21.45 -4.26
N ALA A 195 3.07 -20.40 -3.75
CA ALA A 195 2.87 -20.16 -2.33
C ALA A 195 1.68 -20.98 -1.80
N ARG A 196 1.95 -21.90 -0.87
CA ARG A 196 0.95 -22.85 -0.38
C ARG A 196 0.90 -22.89 1.13
N PHE A 197 -0.16 -23.48 1.67
CA PHE A 197 -0.24 -23.87 3.07
C PHE A 197 -0.67 -25.33 3.21
N ARG A 198 -0.44 -25.90 4.39
CA ARG A 198 -0.87 -27.26 4.74
C ARG A 198 -2.05 -27.17 5.72
N PRO A 199 -3.26 -27.58 5.31
CA PRO A 199 -4.41 -27.64 6.20
C PRO A 199 -4.18 -28.61 7.37
N ALA A 200 -4.65 -28.25 8.57
CA ALA A 200 -4.58 -29.06 9.76
C ALA A 200 -5.37 -30.37 9.56
N GLY A 201 -4.70 -31.51 9.72
CA GLY A 201 -5.30 -32.84 9.52
C GLY A 201 -5.62 -33.20 8.07
N GLY A 202 -5.32 -32.31 7.10
CA GLY A 202 -5.52 -32.55 5.68
C GLY A 202 -4.39 -33.37 5.03
N LYS A 203 -4.71 -34.09 3.95
CA LYS A 203 -3.70 -34.68 3.05
C LYS A 203 -3.43 -33.71 1.92
N GLY A 204 -2.21 -33.15 1.85
CA GLY A 204 -1.76 -32.30 0.75
C GLY A 204 -1.54 -30.84 1.15
N THR A 205 -1.51 -29.95 0.16
CA THR A 205 -1.30 -28.51 0.33
C THR A 205 -2.26 -27.74 -0.57
N GLU A 206 -2.72 -26.60 -0.10
CA GLU A 206 -3.61 -25.68 -0.82
C GLU A 206 -2.92 -24.34 -1.07
N PHE A 207 -3.40 -23.56 -2.04
CA PHE A 207 -2.86 -22.22 -2.27
C PHE A 207 -3.40 -21.25 -1.21
N VAL A 208 -2.51 -20.39 -0.70
CA VAL A 208 -2.91 -19.28 0.18
C VAL A 208 -3.69 -18.23 -0.61
N HIS A 209 -4.45 -17.40 0.09
CA HIS A 209 -4.94 -16.14 -0.44
C HIS A 209 -3.99 -15.00 -0.10
N THR A 210 -3.90 -14.03 -1.00
CA THR A 210 -3.03 -12.85 -0.88
C THR A 210 -3.86 -11.58 -0.91
N LEU A 211 -3.49 -10.61 -0.07
CA LEU A 211 -4.12 -9.31 0.04
C LEU A 211 -3.06 -8.24 0.16
N ASN A 212 -3.36 -7.07 -0.37
CA ASN A 212 -2.52 -5.89 -0.24
C ASN A 212 -3.37 -4.63 -0.08
N GLY A 213 -2.82 -3.63 0.58
CA GLY A 213 -3.49 -2.36 0.81
C GLY A 213 -2.51 -1.25 1.12
N SER A 214 -2.80 -0.04 0.65
CA SER A 214 -2.00 1.12 1.03
C SER A 214 -2.45 1.60 2.42
N GLY A 215 -1.52 1.79 3.35
CA GLY A 215 -1.81 2.24 4.71
C GLY A 215 -1.03 3.48 5.16
N LEU A 216 -0.70 4.48 4.34
CA LEU A 216 -1.30 4.95 3.08
C LEU A 216 -0.18 5.35 2.10
N ALA A 217 -0.53 5.88 0.93
CA ALA A 217 0.41 6.66 0.13
C ALA A 217 0.81 7.94 0.88
N VAL A 218 2.07 8.01 1.36
CA VAL A 218 2.52 9.07 2.28
C VAL A 218 2.50 10.44 1.62
N GLY A 219 2.92 10.53 0.36
CA GLY A 219 2.90 11.78 -0.41
C GLY A 219 1.48 12.34 -0.59
N ARG A 220 0.51 11.49 -0.93
CA ARG A 220 -0.90 11.90 -1.04
C ARG A 220 -1.49 12.31 0.32
N THR A 221 -1.08 11.63 1.39
CA THR A 221 -1.47 12.00 2.75
C THR A 221 -0.91 13.36 3.15
N LEU A 222 0.34 13.65 2.79
CA LEU A 222 0.95 14.96 2.99
C LEU A 222 0.14 16.06 2.30
N ILE A 223 -0.27 15.87 1.05
CA ILE A 223 -1.12 16.84 0.33
C ILE A 223 -2.44 17.05 1.07
N ALA A 224 -3.09 15.97 1.50
CA ALA A 224 -4.34 16.05 2.24
C ALA A 224 -4.20 16.85 3.55
N ILE A 225 -3.10 16.67 4.29
CA ILE A 225 -2.81 17.48 5.48
C ILE A 225 -2.60 18.95 5.10
N LEU A 226 -1.77 19.23 4.09
CA LEU A 226 -1.48 20.60 3.67
C LEU A 226 -2.75 21.35 3.26
N GLU A 227 -3.66 20.72 2.53
CA GLU A 227 -4.88 21.37 2.06
C GLU A 227 -5.96 21.47 3.15
N ASN A 228 -6.18 20.44 3.97
CA ASN A 228 -7.25 20.43 4.97
C ASN A 228 -6.88 21.21 6.25
N TYR A 229 -5.59 21.35 6.56
CA TYR A 229 -5.13 22.02 7.78
C TYR A 229 -4.52 23.42 7.53
N GLN A 230 -4.62 23.96 6.31
CA GLN A 230 -4.15 25.31 6.00
C GLN A 230 -4.90 26.39 6.79
N GLN A 231 -4.21 27.48 7.07
CA GLN A 231 -4.73 28.65 7.77
C GLN A 231 -4.72 29.87 6.84
N VAL A 232 -5.43 30.94 7.22
CA VAL A 232 -5.56 32.16 6.40
C VAL A 232 -4.19 32.82 6.10
N ASP A 233 -3.24 32.73 7.02
CA ASP A 233 -1.86 33.22 6.83
C ASP A 233 -1.00 32.32 5.91
N GLY A 234 -1.53 31.16 5.53
CA GLY A 234 -0.87 30.13 4.72
C GLY A 234 0.08 29.23 5.51
N SER A 235 0.05 29.27 6.84
CA SER A 235 0.62 28.21 7.68
C SER A 235 -0.28 26.97 7.70
N VAL A 236 0.26 25.85 8.15
CA VAL A 236 -0.49 24.57 8.25
C VAL A 236 -0.45 24.08 9.69
N LEU A 237 -1.62 23.80 10.27
CA LEU A 237 -1.71 23.15 11.57
C LEU A 237 -1.29 21.68 11.47
N ILE A 238 -0.55 21.20 12.46
CA ILE A 238 -0.16 19.80 12.54
C ILE A 238 -1.25 19.03 13.30
N PRO A 239 -1.85 17.98 12.70
CA PRO A 239 -2.79 17.11 13.40
C PRO A 239 -2.22 16.62 14.73
N GLU A 240 -3.02 16.63 15.78
CA GLU A 240 -2.57 16.29 17.14
C GLU A 240 -1.79 14.95 17.21
N PRO A 241 -2.22 13.86 16.55
CA PRO A 241 -1.48 12.59 16.60
C PRO A 241 -0.09 12.64 15.97
N LEU A 242 0.21 13.62 15.10
CA LEU A 242 1.52 13.77 14.46
C LEU A 242 2.49 14.63 15.28
N ARG A 243 2.00 15.43 16.24
CA ARG A 243 2.85 16.34 17.02
C ARG A 243 3.97 15.59 17.78
N PRO A 244 3.75 14.41 18.40
CA PRO A 244 4.83 13.65 19.03
C PRO A 244 5.97 13.28 18.05
N TYR A 245 5.62 12.93 16.81
CA TYR A 245 6.59 12.60 15.74
C TYR A 245 7.28 13.83 15.14
N MET A 246 6.81 15.03 15.51
CA MET A 246 7.35 16.32 15.07
C MET A 246 7.94 17.14 16.22
N GLY A 247 8.29 16.50 17.35
CA GLY A 247 8.93 17.17 18.49
C GLY A 247 8.01 18.17 19.20
N GLY A 248 6.70 17.94 19.18
CA GLY A 248 5.70 18.84 19.76
C GLY A 248 5.34 20.04 18.89
N LEU A 249 5.87 20.14 17.67
CA LEU A 249 5.52 21.23 16.75
C LEU A 249 4.02 21.22 16.44
N GLU A 250 3.36 22.36 16.61
CA GLU A 250 1.91 22.50 16.39
C GLU A 250 1.55 23.09 15.02
N ARG A 251 2.49 23.77 14.38
CA ARG A 251 2.27 24.52 13.14
C ARG A 251 3.53 24.54 12.27
N ILE A 252 3.33 24.41 10.96
CA ILE A 252 4.35 24.66 9.93
C ILE A 252 4.11 26.07 9.38
N SER A 253 5.05 26.98 9.62
CA SER A 253 5.02 28.34 9.07
C SER A 253 5.53 28.38 7.63
N LYS A 254 5.18 29.45 6.89
CA LYS A 254 5.83 29.72 5.62
C LYS A 254 7.35 29.93 5.83
N PRO A 255 8.20 29.50 4.88
CA PRO A 255 9.61 29.84 4.87
C PRO A 255 9.85 31.35 4.92
#